data_AF-A0A397UP40-F1
#
_entry.id   AF-A0A397UP40-F1
#
_cell.length_a   1.000
_cell.length_b   1.000
_cell.length_c   1.000
_cell.angle_alpha   90.00
_cell.angle_beta   90.00
_cell.angle_gamma   90.00
#
_symmetry.space_group_name_H-M   'P 1'
#
loop_
_entity.id
_entity.type
_entity.pdbx_description
1 polymer ?
#
loop_
_entity_poly.entity_id
_entity_poly.type
_entity_poly.pdbx_seq_one_letter_code
_entity_poly.pdbx_strand_id
1 'polypeptide(L)'
;EREQENAALQHCIEREIFESNFLSPINCGLKEGGLKVLDVGCELGTWLFEMSSDFPNCTFIGVDIAPTPFTVKPNNVDFVTLVDVTNGLPFKDESFDFIFIRNVFFLIY
;
A
#
# COMPACT_ATOMS: atom_id res chain seq x y z
N GLU A 1 -15.37 8.12 4.24
CA GLU A 1 -16.38 7.32 3.52
C GLU A 1 -16.40 7.62 2.03
N ARG A 2 -17.02 8.71 1.54
CA ARG A 2 -17.09 8.97 0.08
C ARG A 2 -15.74 9.07 -0.64
N GLU A 3 -14.78 9.79 -0.07
CA GLU A 3 -13.45 9.96 -0.69
C GLU A 3 -12.69 8.64 -0.76
N GLN A 4 -12.83 7.82 0.28
CA GLN A 4 -12.27 6.47 0.36
C GLN A 4 -12.91 5.52 -0.67
N GLU A 5 -14.22 5.60 -0.88
CA GLU A 5 -14.92 4.86 -1.93
C GLU A 5 -14.45 5.29 -3.33
N ASN A 6 -14.28 6.59 -3.56
CA ASN A 6 -13.77 7.11 -4.83
C ASN A 6 -12.36 6.59 -5.12
N ALA A 7 -11.51 6.52 -4.11
CA ALA A 7 -10.15 6.08 -4.30
C ALA A 7 -10.03 4.55 -4.49
N ALA A 8 -10.90 3.77 -3.86
CA ALA A 8 -11.07 2.35 -4.18
C ALA A 8 -11.52 2.14 -5.64
N LEU A 9 -12.47 2.96 -6.13
CA LEU A 9 -12.87 2.94 -7.54
C LEU A 9 -11.72 3.34 -8.47
N GLN A 10 -10.93 4.34 -8.10
CA GLN A 10 -9.76 4.76 -8.86
C GLN A 10 -8.74 3.62 -8.98
N HIS A 11 -8.47 2.90 -7.88
CA HIS A 11 -7.62 1.72 -7.91
C HIS A 11 -8.13 0.67 -8.90
N CYS A 12 -9.43 0.34 -8.87
CA CYS A 12 -10.03 -0.59 -9.83
C CYS A 12 -9.80 -0.13 -11.28
N ILE A 13 -10.09 1.14 -11.58
CA ILE A 13 -9.93 1.69 -12.94
C ILE A 13 -8.47 1.59 -13.40
N GLU A 14 -7.52 1.99 -12.56
CA GLU A 14 -6.11 1.95 -12.93
C GLU A 14 -5.60 0.53 -13.11
N ARG A 15 -6.03 -0.41 -12.25
CA ARG A 15 -5.70 -1.82 -12.42
C ARG A 15 -6.21 -2.38 -13.75
N GLU A 16 -7.43 -2.02 -14.17
CA GLU A 16 -7.97 -2.43 -15.47
C GLU A 16 -7.20 -1.78 -16.64
N ILE A 17 -6.82 -0.51 -16.52
CA ILE A 17 -6.04 0.19 -17.57
C ILE A 17 -4.66 -0.42 -17.75
N PHE A 18 -3.98 -0.75 -16.65
CA PHE A 18 -2.62 -1.29 -16.67
C PHE A 18 -2.56 -2.82 -16.71
N GLU A 19 -3.70 -3.49 -16.57
CA GLU A 19 -3.83 -4.94 -16.41
C GLU A 19 -2.91 -5.52 -15.31
N SER A 20 -2.56 -4.71 -14.31
CA SER A 20 -1.62 -5.06 -13.25
C SER A 20 -1.72 -4.12 -12.05
N ASN A 21 -1.37 -4.65 -10.87
CA ASN A 21 -1.24 -3.87 -9.63
C ASN A 21 0.08 -3.08 -9.54
N PHE A 22 1.10 -3.46 -10.31
CA PHE A 22 2.38 -2.77 -10.37
C PHE A 22 3.08 -3.05 -11.72
N LEU A 23 3.93 -2.12 -12.17
CA LEU A 23 4.69 -2.26 -13.42
C LEU A 23 6.18 -2.51 -13.20
N SER A 24 6.63 -2.47 -11.95
CA SER A 24 8.04 -2.68 -11.57
C SER A 24 8.47 -4.14 -11.80
N PRO A 25 9.72 -4.41 -12.24
CA PRO A 25 10.21 -5.77 -12.50
C PRO A 25 10.56 -6.55 -11.21
N ILE A 26 9.71 -6.48 -10.18
CA ILE A 26 9.91 -7.11 -8.85
C ILE A 26 9.16 -8.43 -8.68
N ASN A 27 8.42 -8.86 -9.71
CA ASN A 27 7.53 -10.03 -9.64
C ASN A 27 8.27 -11.31 -9.21
N CYS A 28 9.52 -11.49 -9.65
CA CYS A 28 10.34 -12.62 -9.22
C CYS A 28 10.58 -12.60 -7.71
N GLY A 29 11.01 -11.45 -7.15
CA GLY A 29 11.22 -11.30 -5.71
C GLY A 29 9.94 -11.50 -4.92
N LEU A 30 8.83 -10.89 -5.35
CA LEU A 30 7.52 -11.06 -4.70
C LEU A 30 7.07 -12.53 -4.66
N LYS A 31 7.34 -13.30 -5.73
CA LYS A 31 7.04 -14.74 -5.80
C LYS A 31 7.97 -15.59 -4.94
N GLU A 32 9.25 -15.23 -4.87
CA GLU A 32 10.22 -15.88 -3.97
C GLU A 32 9.84 -15.65 -2.50
N GLY A 33 9.23 -14.51 -2.20
CA GLY A 33 8.75 -14.16 -0.87
C GLY A 33 9.82 -13.50 0.01
N GLY A 34 9.44 -13.14 1.23
CA GLY A 34 10.33 -12.52 2.21
C GLY A 34 10.55 -11.01 2.04
N LEU A 35 10.05 -10.41 0.95
CA LEU A 35 10.12 -8.97 0.73
C LEU A 35 9.23 -8.21 1.71
N LYS A 36 9.71 -7.04 2.14
CA LYS A 36 8.94 -6.04 2.86
C LYS A 36 8.51 -4.94 1.91
N VAL A 37 7.20 -4.78 1.78
CA VAL A 37 6.55 -3.83 0.87
C VAL A 37 5.89 -2.72 1.68
N LEU A 38 6.13 -1.47 1.30
CA LEU A 38 5.49 -0.29 1.87
C LEU A 38 4.51 0.31 0.86
N ASP A 39 3.29 0.60 1.29
CA ASP A 39 2.31 1.38 0.55
C ASP A 39 2.12 2.75 1.23
N VAL A 40 2.44 3.83 0.53
CA VAL A 40 2.40 5.19 1.05
C VAL A 40 1.13 5.89 0.61
N GLY A 41 0.36 6.39 1.58
CA GLY A 41 -0.99 6.91 1.33
C GLY A 41 -1.95 5.77 0.99
N CYS A 42 -1.94 4.72 1.81
CA CYS A 42 -2.62 3.47 1.50
C CYS A 42 -4.16 3.57 1.59
N GLU A 43 -4.71 4.64 2.17
CA GLU A 43 -6.15 4.89 2.32
C GLU A 43 -6.90 3.70 2.97
N LEU A 44 -7.80 3.04 2.23
CA LEU A 44 -8.52 1.82 2.63
C LEU A 44 -7.69 0.53 2.43
N GLY A 45 -6.43 0.62 2.05
CA GLY A 45 -5.55 -0.52 1.84
C GLY A 45 -6.03 -1.48 0.75
N THR A 46 -6.86 -1.03 -0.20
CA THR A 46 -7.44 -1.91 -1.24
C THR A 46 -6.33 -2.58 -2.06
N TRP A 47 -5.40 -1.78 -2.57
CA TRP A 47 -4.22 -2.29 -3.29
C TRP A 47 -3.39 -3.24 -2.43
N LEU A 48 -3.20 -2.86 -1.16
CA LEU A 48 -2.39 -3.58 -0.18
C LEU A 48 -2.98 -4.97 0.13
N PHE A 49 -4.31 -5.07 0.24
CA PHE A 49 -5.00 -6.34 0.41
C PHE A 49 -4.90 -7.23 -0.82
N GLU A 50 -5.06 -6.69 -2.03
CA GLU A 50 -4.87 -7.46 -3.26
C GLU A 50 -3.45 -8.03 -3.35
N MET A 51 -2.45 -7.19 -3.15
CA MET A 51 -1.04 -7.61 -3.15
C MET A 51 -0.73 -8.64 -2.05
N SER A 52 -1.31 -8.49 -0.86
CA SER A 52 -1.12 -9.44 0.23
C SER A 52 -1.71 -10.82 -0.04
N SER A 53 -2.80 -10.86 -0.82
CA SER A 53 -3.45 -12.09 -1.25
C SER A 53 -2.64 -12.77 -2.36
N ASP A 54 -2.12 -11.99 -3.32
CA ASP A 54 -1.33 -12.51 -4.43
C ASP A 54 0.06 -13.01 -3.98
N PHE A 55 0.65 -12.38 -2.95
CA PHE A 55 1.99 -12.69 -2.46
C PHE A 55 1.99 -12.94 -0.94
N PRO A 56 1.41 -14.07 -0.47
CA PRO A 56 1.21 -14.33 0.96
C PRO A 56 2.51 -14.49 1.77
N ASN A 57 3.64 -14.71 1.10
CA ASN A 57 4.96 -14.87 1.73
C ASN A 57 5.73 -13.54 1.90
N CYS A 58 5.16 -12.42 1.47
CA CYS A 58 5.70 -11.08 1.68
C CYS A 58 5.00 -10.39 2.86
N THR A 59 5.69 -9.43 3.47
CA THR A 59 5.09 -8.54 4.47
C THR A 59 4.71 -7.22 3.83
N PHE A 60 3.49 -6.76 4.09
CA PHE A 60 2.97 -5.51 3.57
C PHE A 60 2.67 -4.54 4.71
N ILE A 61 3.09 -3.30 4.56
CA ILE A 61 2.86 -2.23 5.53
C ILE A 61 2.23 -1.05 4.82
N GLY A 62 1.08 -0.60 5.30
CA GLY A 62 0.40 0.60 4.80
C GLY A 62 0.64 1.78 5.73
N VAL A 63 0.92 2.94 5.17
CA VAL A 63 0.97 4.20 5.94
C VAL A 63 0.01 5.23 5.39
N ASP A 64 -0.66 5.92 6.30
CA ASP A 64 -1.58 7.00 5.97
C ASP A 64 -1.64 8.04 7.09
N ILE A 65 -1.97 9.29 6.73
CA ILE A 65 -2.21 10.36 7.68
C ILE A 65 -3.59 10.22 8.35
N ALA A 66 -4.54 9.59 7.66
CA ALA A 66 -5.86 9.30 8.17
C ALA A 66 -5.88 8.00 8.99
N PRO A 67 -6.82 7.86 9.94
CA PRO A 67 -7.04 6.61 10.65
C PRO A 67 -7.64 5.56 9.70
N THR A 68 -7.13 4.34 9.79
CA THR A 68 -7.65 3.19 9.05
C THR A 68 -8.86 2.59 9.78
N PRO A 69 -9.99 2.34 9.10
CA PRO A 69 -11.21 1.85 9.75
C PRO A 69 -11.22 0.35 10.05
N PHE A 70 -10.23 -0.42 9.57
CA PHE A 70 -10.24 -1.89 9.68
C PHE A 70 -9.78 -2.39 11.04
N THR A 71 -10.59 -3.25 11.65
CA THR A 71 -10.22 -4.05 12.82
C THR A 71 -9.72 -5.44 12.43
N VAL A 72 -10.02 -5.89 11.21
CA VAL A 72 -9.63 -7.19 10.67
C VAL A 72 -8.75 -6.95 9.45
N LYS A 73 -7.58 -7.58 9.42
CA LYS A 73 -6.59 -7.49 8.35
C LYS A 73 -5.95 -8.86 8.11
N PRO A 74 -5.39 -9.11 6.90
CA PRO A 74 -4.58 -10.29 6.67
C PRO A 74 -3.38 -10.36 7.62
N ASN A 75 -2.90 -11.58 7.91
CA ASN A 75 -1.80 -11.80 8.86
C ASN A 75 -0.48 -11.17 8.41
N ASN A 76 -0.30 -11.01 7.09
CA ASN A 76 0.90 -10.45 6.47
C ASN A 76 0.76 -8.96 6.12
N VAL A 77 -0.26 -8.29 6.65
CA VAL A 77 -0.54 -6.87 6.44
C VAL A 77 -0.53 -6.15 7.77
N ASP A 78 0.16 -5.01 7.87
CA ASP A 78 0.07 -4.07 9.00
C ASP A 78 -0.21 -2.65 8.52
N PHE A 79 -0.79 -1.83 9.40
CA PHE A 79 -1.09 -0.43 9.13
C PHE A 79 -0.44 0.45 10.19
N VAL A 80 0.21 1.53 9.76
CA VAL A 80 0.73 2.59 10.62
C VAL A 80 0.06 3.91 10.21
N THR A 81 -0.92 4.32 11.00
CA THR A 81 -1.77 5.48 10.74
C THR A 81 -1.27 6.73 11.45
N LEU A 82 -1.82 7.89 11.09
CA LEU A 82 -1.46 9.20 11.64
C LEU A 82 0.00 9.56 11.35
N VAL A 83 0.50 9.12 10.19
CA VAL A 83 1.86 9.39 9.73
C VAL A 83 1.81 10.47 8.67
N ASP A 84 2.35 11.64 9.02
CA ASP A 84 2.65 12.68 8.05
C ASP A 84 3.99 12.37 7.37
N VAL A 85 3.90 11.82 6.16
CA VAL A 85 5.05 11.39 5.37
C VAL A 85 5.96 12.57 4.95
N THR A 86 5.49 13.81 5.04
CA THR A 86 6.31 15.01 4.78
C THR A 86 7.32 15.28 5.90
N ASN A 87 7.04 14.77 7.11
CA ASN A 87 7.97 14.78 8.24
C ASN A 87 8.89 13.55 8.27
N GLY A 88 8.81 12.70 7.25
CA GLY A 88 9.53 11.43 7.16
C GLY A 88 8.71 10.24 7.62
N LEU A 89 9.26 9.05 7.43
CA LEU A 89 8.62 7.79 7.78
C LEU A 89 9.10 7.27 9.14
N PRO A 90 8.22 6.67 9.97
CA PRO A 90 8.56 6.15 11.29
C PRO A 90 9.27 4.78 11.23
N PHE A 91 10.13 4.59 10.24
CA PHE A 91 10.85 3.34 10.00
C PHE A 91 12.35 3.62 9.94
N LYS A 92 13.14 2.59 10.22
CA LYS A 92 14.58 2.66 10.01
C LYS A 92 14.87 2.75 8.51
N ASP A 93 15.92 3.47 8.13
CA ASP A 93 16.42 3.45 6.76
C ASP A 93 16.67 2.01 6.28
N GLU A 94 16.49 1.78 4.97
CA GLU A 94 16.69 0.47 4.32
C GLU A 94 15.80 -0.66 4.89
N SER A 95 14.62 -0.33 5.42
CA SER A 95 13.68 -1.32 5.97
C SER A 95 12.79 -2.02 4.95
N PHE A 96 12.71 -1.51 3.71
CA PHE A 96 11.77 -1.97 2.68
C PHE A 96 12.47 -2.27 1.37
N ASP A 97 12.04 -3.35 0.74
CA ASP A 97 12.55 -3.81 -0.56
C ASP A 97 11.77 -3.20 -1.72
N PHE A 98 10.51 -2.85 -1.48
CA PHE A 98 9.65 -2.20 -2.46
C PHE A 98 8.75 -1.15 -1.80
N ILE A 99 8.66 0.02 -2.43
CA ILE A 99 7.80 1.10 -1.99
C ILE A 99 6.86 1.44 -3.15
N PHE A 100 5.57 1.37 -2.87
CA PHE A 100 4.51 1.80 -3.77
C PHE A 100 3.96 3.14 -3.28
N ILE A 101 3.89 4.11 -4.19
CA ILE A 101 3.37 5.45 -3.91
C ILE A 101 2.51 5.86 -5.08
N ARG A 102 1.28 6.27 -4.79
CA ARG A 102 0.35 6.72 -5.81
C ARG A 102 -0.65 7.71 -5.22
N ASN A 103 -1.03 8.74 -5.98
CA ASN A 103 -2.07 9.73 -5.61
C ASN A 103 -1.84 10.52 -4.31
N VAL A 104 -0.71 10.33 -3.61
CA VAL A 104 -0.34 11.05 -2.38
C VAL A 104 -0.22 12.57 -2.59
N PHE A 105 0.06 13.01 -3.81
CA PHE A 105 0.24 14.43 -4.15
C PHE A 105 -1.02 15.29 -3.95
N PHE A 106 -2.22 14.69 -4.00
CA PHE A 106 -3.48 15.42 -3.84
C PHE A 106 -3.83 15.73 -2.37
N LEU A 107 -3.10 15.16 -1.40
CA LEU A 107 -3.38 15.29 0.03
C LEU A 107 -2.51 16.33 0.75
N ILE A 108 -1.56 16.96 0.04
CA ILE A 108 -0.54 17.86 0.62
C ILE A 108 -0.90 19.35 0.43
N TYR A 109 -2.03 19.67 -0.22
CA TYR A 109 -2.48 21.05 -0.49
C TYR A 109 -3.93 21.32 -0.10
#